data_AF-A0A1F4QMR1-F1
#
_entry.id   AF-A0A1F4QMR1-F1
#
_cell.length_a   1.000
_cell.length_b   1.000
_cell.length_c   1.000
_cell.angle_alpha   90.00
_cell.angle_beta   90.00
_cell.angle_gamma   90.00
#
_symmetry.space_group_name_H-M   'P 1'
#
loop_
_entity.id
_entity.type
_entity.pdbx_description
1 polymer ?
#
loop_
_entity_poly.entity_id
_entity_poly.type
_entity_poly.pdbx_seq_one_letter_code
_entity_poly.pdbx_strand_id
1 'polypeptide(L)'
;MRRFPGANLPPVICVSCELCGLGEEGLVFVRGAFSRATLYQVRNALQVSDVLVIDVEELRGALLGLHDGDGVFLALGILQDFDPEQETLRVLSPLQDPSRIGSVAFGSLRLEPSGKELGDAPWR
;
A
#
# COMPACT_ATOMS: atom_id res chain seq x y z
N MET A 1 -7.92 -2.79 2.97
CA MET A 1 -7.00 -3.83 2.45
C MET A 1 -7.83 -5.06 2.13
N ARG A 2 -7.79 -5.62 0.91
CA ARG A 2 -8.56 -6.82 0.57
C ARG A 2 -7.61 -7.93 0.11
N ARG A 3 -7.72 -9.11 0.73
CA ARG A 3 -7.09 -10.34 0.28
C ARG A 3 -7.96 -10.99 -0.80
N PHE A 4 -7.36 -11.51 -1.86
CA PHE A 4 -8.07 -12.25 -2.89
C PHE A 4 -7.95 -13.75 -2.64
N PRO A 5 -9.04 -14.44 -2.21
CA PRO A 5 -9.04 -15.88 -2.09
C PRO A 5 -9.30 -16.48 -3.48
N GLY A 6 -8.22 -16.71 -4.26
CA GLY A 6 -8.29 -17.32 -5.58
C GLY A 6 -6.94 -17.91 -6.00
N ALA A 7 -6.90 -19.25 -6.12
CA ALA A 7 -5.85 -20.12 -6.67
C ALA A 7 -4.40 -19.58 -6.77
N ASN A 8 -3.52 -20.03 -5.86
CA ASN A 8 -2.05 -19.95 -5.97
C ASN A 8 -1.42 -18.56 -6.21
N LEU A 9 -2.13 -17.48 -5.88
CA LEU A 9 -1.51 -16.15 -5.85
C LEU A 9 -0.59 -16.02 -4.63
N PRO A 10 0.61 -15.42 -4.76
CA PRO A 10 1.42 -15.03 -3.62
C PRO A 10 0.60 -14.04 -2.74
N PRO A 11 0.96 -13.84 -1.46
CA PRO A 11 0.28 -12.87 -0.59
C PRO A 11 0.35 -11.48 -1.24
N VAL A 12 -0.73 -11.12 -1.92
CA VAL A 12 -0.91 -9.83 -2.59
C VAL A 12 -1.92 -9.03 -1.83
N ILE A 13 -1.52 -7.81 -1.51
CA ILE A 13 -2.42 -6.82 -0.94
C ILE A 13 -2.69 -5.78 -2.00
N CYS A 14 -3.97 -5.69 -2.37
CA CYS A 14 -4.46 -4.63 -3.22
C CYS A 14 -4.87 -3.44 -2.35
N VAL A 15 -4.34 -2.28 -2.68
CA VAL A 15 -4.83 -1.01 -2.16
C VAL A 15 -5.63 -0.36 -3.27
N SER A 16 -6.94 -0.23 -3.07
CA SER A 16 -7.79 0.59 -3.93
C SER A 16 -7.36 2.05 -3.75
N CYS A 17 -6.67 2.61 -4.74
CA CYS A 17 -6.30 4.01 -4.74
C CYS A 17 -7.54 4.85 -5.13
N GLU A 18 -8.33 5.29 -4.15
CA GLU A 18 -9.42 6.26 -4.41
C GLU A 18 -8.88 7.67 -4.74
N LEU A 19 -7.60 7.93 -4.43
CA LEU A 19 -6.88 9.19 -4.70
C LEU A 19 -6.31 9.29 -6.12
N CYS A 20 -6.19 8.16 -6.81
CA CYS A 20 -5.82 8.09 -8.21
C CYS A 20 -7.14 8.14 -8.96
N GLY A 21 -7.40 9.16 -9.79
CA GLY A 21 -8.61 9.25 -10.62
C GLY A 21 -8.71 8.19 -11.73
N LEU A 22 -8.21 6.98 -11.48
CA LEU A 22 -7.98 5.88 -12.40
C LEU A 22 -8.93 4.75 -12.01
N GLY A 23 -10.16 4.80 -12.53
CA GLY A 23 -11.15 3.72 -12.40
C GLY A 23 -10.75 2.41 -13.12
N GLU A 24 -9.47 2.23 -13.48
CA GLU A 24 -8.98 1.17 -14.36
C GLU A 24 -7.62 0.57 -13.93
N GLU A 25 -7.02 1.02 -12.82
CA GLU A 25 -5.68 0.58 -12.38
C GLU A 25 -5.69 0.00 -10.95
N GLY A 26 -4.99 -1.11 -10.74
CA GLY A 26 -4.82 -1.73 -9.43
C GLY A 26 -3.37 -1.64 -8.95
N LEU A 27 -3.15 -1.23 -7.70
CA LEU A 27 -1.82 -1.26 -7.07
C LEU A 27 -1.66 -2.53 -6.25
N VAL A 28 -0.59 -3.27 -6.52
CA VAL A 28 -0.32 -4.57 -5.90
C VAL A 28 1.08 -4.59 -5.31
N PHE A 29 1.13 -4.87 -4.01
CA PHE A 29 2.39 -4.99 -3.28
C PHE A 29 2.79 -6.45 -3.14
N VAL A 30 4.06 -6.75 -3.45
CA VAL A 30 4.59 -8.12 -3.49
C VAL A 30 5.90 -8.21 -2.76
N ARG A 31 6.18 -9.34 -2.12
CA ARG A 31 7.52 -9.65 -1.60
C ARG A 31 8.15 -10.69 -2.52
N GLY A 32 9.29 -10.35 -3.12
CA GLY A 32 10.05 -11.26 -3.98
C GLY A 32 9.53 -11.36 -5.43
N ALA A 33 9.95 -12.41 -6.12
CA ALA A 33 9.75 -12.54 -7.57
C ALA A 33 8.28 -12.68 -7.95
N PHE A 34 7.83 -11.86 -8.91
CA PHE A 34 6.46 -11.87 -9.41
C PHE A 34 6.41 -12.33 -10.87
N SER A 35 5.66 -13.39 -11.16
CA SER A 35 5.61 -13.99 -12.49
C SER A 35 4.58 -13.31 -13.41
N ARG A 36 4.81 -13.35 -14.73
CA ARG A 36 3.83 -12.87 -15.73
C ARG A 36 2.49 -13.61 -15.65
N ALA A 37 2.49 -14.90 -15.32
CA ALA A 37 1.25 -15.66 -15.16
C ALA A 37 0.44 -15.14 -13.96
N THR A 38 1.12 -14.76 -12.87
CA THR A 38 0.52 -14.18 -11.67
C THR A 38 -0.06 -12.79 -11.94
N LEU A 39 0.61 -11.93 -12.73
CA LEU A 39 0.07 -10.64 -13.17
C LEU A 39 -1.30 -10.77 -13.83
N TYR A 40 -1.43 -11.73 -14.75
CA TYR A 40 -2.69 -11.96 -15.46
C TYR A 40 -3.82 -12.40 -14.52
N GLN A 41 -3.51 -13.27 -13.57
CA GLN A 41 -4.46 -13.73 -12.56
C GLN A 41 -4.92 -12.58 -11.65
N VAL A 42 -3.99 -11.73 -11.19
CA VAL A 42 -4.31 -10.59 -10.33
C VAL A 42 -5.15 -9.55 -11.06
N ARG A 43 -4.79 -9.20 -12.30
CA ARG A 43 -5.59 -8.28 -13.13
C ARG A 43 -7.04 -8.75 -13.27
N ASN A 44 -7.23 -10.03 -13.58
CA ASN A 44 -8.57 -10.61 -13.71
C ASN A 44 -9.31 -10.68 -12.36
N ALA A 45 -8.63 -10.97 -11.26
CA ALA A 45 -9.25 -10.98 -9.93
C ALA A 45 -9.70 -9.59 -9.49
N LEU A 46 -8.93 -8.56 -9.84
CA LEU A 46 -9.20 -7.16 -9.52
C LEU A 46 -10.20 -6.50 -10.48
N GLN A 47 -10.45 -7.10 -11.66
CA GLN A 47 -11.25 -6.51 -12.72
C GLN A 47 -10.73 -5.12 -13.16
N VAL A 48 -9.40 -4.96 -13.21
CA VAL A 48 -8.72 -3.73 -13.64
C VAL A 48 -8.04 -3.91 -15.00
N SER A 49 -7.79 -2.82 -15.70
CA SER A 49 -7.10 -2.80 -17.00
C SER A 49 -5.59 -2.99 -16.84
N ASP A 50 -5.02 -2.38 -15.81
CA ASP A 50 -3.59 -2.43 -15.52
C ASP A 50 -3.30 -2.71 -14.04
N VAL A 51 -2.12 -3.28 -13.77
CA VAL A 51 -1.65 -3.57 -12.42
C VAL A 51 -0.22 -3.10 -12.27
N LEU A 52 0.00 -2.16 -11.36
CA LEU A 52 1.34 -1.78 -10.95
C LEU A 52 1.81 -2.71 -9.82
N VAL A 53 2.93 -3.39 -10.04
CA VAL A 53 3.54 -4.29 -9.06
C VAL A 53 4.77 -3.63 -8.46
N ILE A 54 4.76 -3.50 -7.13
CA ILE A 54 5.81 -2.83 -6.38
C ILE A 54 6.32 -3.79 -5.30
N ASP A 55 7.65 -3.91 -5.20
CA ASP A 55 8.27 -4.66 -4.12
C ASP A 55 7.99 -3.95 -2.78
N VAL A 56 7.59 -4.71 -1.76
CA VAL A 56 7.33 -4.18 -0.42
C VAL A 56 8.51 -3.38 0.16
N GLU A 57 9.74 -3.73 -0.20
CA GLU A 57 10.94 -3.00 0.24
C GLU A 57 11.02 -1.59 -0.36
N GLU A 58 10.46 -1.39 -1.55
CA GLU A 58 10.41 -0.07 -2.20
C GLU A 58 9.41 0.88 -1.54
N LEU A 59 8.48 0.35 -0.73
CA LEU A 59 7.50 1.13 0.01
C LEU A 59 8.12 1.83 1.23
N ARG A 60 9.31 1.40 1.68
CA ARG A 60 9.95 1.97 2.86
C ARG A 60 10.20 3.47 2.67
N GLY A 61 9.81 4.22 3.69
CA GLY A 61 9.87 5.67 3.71
C GLY A 61 8.64 6.34 3.13
N ALA A 62 7.68 5.62 2.54
CA ALA A 62 6.47 6.22 2.01
C ALA A 62 5.70 6.99 3.09
N LEU A 63 5.30 8.22 2.74
CA LEU A 63 4.45 9.05 3.57
C LEU A 63 3.01 8.50 3.52
N LEU A 64 2.41 8.34 4.69
CA LEU A 64 1.06 7.82 4.86
C LEU A 64 0.19 8.87 5.56
N GLY A 65 -1.07 8.98 5.12
CA GLY A 65 -2.13 9.63 5.86
C GLY A 65 -2.92 8.60 6.65
N LEU A 66 -3.01 8.75 7.97
CA LEU A 66 -3.78 7.89 8.85
C LEU A 66 -5.13 8.54 9.13
N HIS A 67 -6.22 7.84 8.85
CA HIS A 67 -7.57 8.33 9.04
C HIS A 67 -8.37 7.37 9.93
N ASP A 68 -9.38 7.88 10.62
CA ASP A 68 -10.30 7.03 11.38
C ASP A 68 -11.33 6.33 10.47
N GLY A 69 -12.29 5.64 11.09
CA GLY A 69 -13.36 4.92 10.38
C GLY A 69 -14.32 5.82 9.61
N ASP A 70 -14.40 7.10 9.95
CA ASP A 70 -15.24 8.11 9.28
C ASP A 70 -14.45 8.91 8.24
N GLY A 71 -13.17 8.55 8.01
CA GLY A 71 -12.28 9.21 7.06
C GLY A 71 -11.68 10.52 7.60
N VAL A 72 -11.81 10.83 8.89
CA VAL A 72 -11.20 12.02 9.48
C VAL A 72 -9.70 11.79 9.63
N PHE A 73 -8.91 12.76 9.17
CA PHE A 73 -7.46 12.73 9.29
C PHE A 73 -7.01 12.76 10.76
N LEU A 74 -6.23 11.77 11.16
CA LEU A 74 -5.69 11.63 12.51
C LEU A 74 -4.25 12.10 12.61
N ALA A 75 -3.39 11.63 11.71
CA ALA A 75 -1.95 11.91 11.72
C ALA A 75 -1.26 11.52 10.41
N LEU A 76 -0.05 12.02 10.21
CA LEU A 76 0.90 11.47 9.25
C LEU A 76 1.65 10.28 9.85
N GLY A 77 2.15 9.41 8.96
CA GLY A 77 3.06 8.34 9.32
C GLY A 77 4.07 8.06 8.22
N ILE A 78 5.22 7.49 8.58
CA ILE A 78 6.24 7.03 7.63
C ILE A 78 6.28 5.51 7.68
N LEU A 79 6.03 4.86 6.54
CA LEU A 79 6.08 3.40 6.44
C LEU A 79 7.51 2.91 6.69
N GLN A 80 7.69 2.12 7.74
CA GLN A 80 8.96 1.51 8.10
C GLN A 80 9.10 0.10 7.51
N ASP A 81 8.00 -0.65 7.47
CA ASP A 81 7.97 -2.03 7.00
C ASP A 81 6.54 -2.45 6.66
N PHE A 82 6.42 -3.41 5.76
CA PHE A 82 5.16 -4.03 5.39
C PHE A 82 5.34 -5.53 5.25
N ASP A 83 4.61 -6.28 6.09
CA ASP A 83 4.52 -7.72 6.01
C ASP A 83 3.17 -8.12 5.41
N PRO A 84 3.12 -8.52 4.12
CA PRO A 84 1.88 -8.89 3.46
C PRO A 84 1.35 -10.26 3.89
N GLU A 85 2.17 -11.12 4.50
CA GLU A 85 1.72 -12.41 5.03
C GLU A 85 1.00 -12.24 6.37
N GLN A 86 1.52 -11.35 7.22
CA GLN A 86 0.93 -11.00 8.52
C GLN A 86 -0.07 -9.84 8.43
N GLU A 87 -0.33 -9.31 7.23
CA GLU A 87 -1.19 -8.15 6.97
C GLU A 87 -0.85 -6.95 7.89
N THR A 88 0.44 -6.75 8.18
CA THR A 88 0.91 -5.81 9.19
C THR A 88 1.74 -4.69 8.57
N LEU A 89 1.35 -3.45 8.85
CA LEU A 89 2.14 -2.24 8.53
C LEU A 89 2.85 -1.75 9.79
N ARG A 90 4.16 -1.51 9.70
CA ARG A 90 4.91 -0.78 10.73
C ARG A 90 5.06 0.67 10.31
N VAL A 91 4.50 1.57 11.10
CA VAL A 91 4.46 3.00 10.77
C VAL A 91 5.08 3.80 11.90
N LEU A 92 6.02 4.69 11.56
CA LEU A 92 6.51 5.71 12.47
C LEU A 92 5.53 6.88 12.45
N SER A 93 4.84 7.13 13.56
CA SER A 93 3.83 8.18 13.67
C SER A 93 3.79 8.75 15.09
N PRO A 94 3.43 10.04 15.27
CA PRO A 94 3.13 10.60 16.59
C PRO A 94 1.79 10.10 17.16
N LEU A 95 0.98 9.37 16.39
CA LEU A 95 -0.30 8.84 16.86
C LEU A 95 -0.07 7.80 17.98
N GLN A 96 -0.62 8.07 19.16
CA GLN A 96 -0.41 7.23 20.35
C GLN A 96 -1.31 5.98 20.35
N ASP A 97 -2.50 6.08 19.77
CA ASP A 97 -3.48 5.00 19.74
C ASP A 97 -3.78 4.58 18.29
N PRO A 98 -3.14 3.51 17.80
CA PRO A 98 -3.36 3.01 16.44
C PRO A 98 -4.73 2.33 16.26
N SER A 99 -5.45 1.98 17.34
CA SER A 99 -6.76 1.33 17.23
C SER A 99 -7.84 2.24 16.63
N ARG A 100 -7.59 3.55 16.62
CA ARG A 100 -8.45 4.57 15.99
C ARG A 100 -8.36 4.59 14.47
N ILE A 101 -7.33 3.96 13.88
CA ILE A 101 -7.11 3.99 12.44
C ILE A 101 -8.14 3.08 11.76
N GLY A 102 -8.99 3.66 10.92
CA GLY A 102 -9.92 2.95 10.05
C GLY A 102 -9.39 2.78 8.62
N SER A 103 -8.56 3.72 8.16
CA SER A 103 -7.97 3.66 6.81
C SER A 103 -6.60 4.34 6.73
N VAL A 104 -5.84 3.94 5.71
CA VAL A 104 -4.50 4.46 5.42
C VAL A 104 -4.46 4.92 3.98
N ALA A 105 -4.09 6.18 3.76
CA ALA A 105 -3.85 6.77 2.46
C ALA A 105 -2.36 6.75 2.14
N PHE A 106 -2.00 6.25 0.96
CA PHE A 106 -0.62 6.24 0.49
C PHE A 106 -0.32 7.57 -0.22
N GLY A 107 0.64 8.32 0.31
CA GLY A 107 1.09 9.58 -0.28
C GLY A 107 2.07 9.37 -1.44
N SER A 108 2.45 10.46 -2.10
CA SER A 108 3.37 10.45 -3.25
C SER A 108 4.84 10.64 -2.88
N LEU A 109 5.17 10.87 -1.60
CA LEU A 109 6.51 11.23 -1.15
C LEU A 109 7.13 10.11 -0.30
N ARG A 110 8.47 10.03 -0.34
CA ARG A 110 9.28 9.19 0.54
C ARG A 110 10.15 10.05 1.44
N LEU A 111 10.21 9.69 2.71
CA LEU A 111 10.92 10.41 3.76
C LEU A 111 11.83 9.45 4.56
N GLU A 112 12.94 9.98 5.06
CA GLU A 112 13.69 9.36 6.17
C GLU A 112 12.93 9.50 7.50
N PRO A 113 13.25 8.69 8.54
CA PRO A 113 12.70 8.88 9.88
C PRO A 113 12.93 10.29 10.47
N SER A 114 13.96 10.99 9.99
CA SER A 114 14.26 12.39 10.35
C SER A 114 13.24 13.40 9.79
N GLY A 115 12.39 12.99 8.85
CA GLY A 115 11.49 13.86 8.08
C GLY A 115 12.12 14.43 6.80
N LYS A 116 13.39 14.12 6.51
CA LYS A 116 14.05 14.54 5.27
C LYS A 116 13.43 13.83 4.07
N GLU A 117 13.14 14.58 3.02
CA GLU A 117 12.64 14.03 1.75
C GLU A 117 13.72 13.24 1.00
N LEU A 118 13.31 12.08 0.49
CA LEU A 118 14.11 11.18 -0.36
C LEU A 118 13.68 11.24 -1.83
N GLY A 119 12.46 11.69 -2.12
CA GLY A 119 11.88 11.82 -3.45
C GLY A 119 10.46 11.28 -3.53
N ASP A 120 10.02 10.92 -4.73
CA ASP A 120 8.68 10.36 -4.97
C ASP A 120 8.57 8.87 -4.59
N ALA A 121 7.34 8.43 -4.34
CA ALA A 121 6.99 7.03 -4.16
C ALA A 121 7.03 6.27 -5.51
N PRO A 122 7.30 4.95 -5.51
CA PRO A 122 7.43 4.16 -6.74
C PRO A 122 6.14 4.01 -7.56
N TRP A 123 4.99 4.48 -7.05
CA TRP A 123 3.69 4.50 -7.74
C TRP A 123 3.34 5.86 -8.36
N ARG A 124 4.30 6.77 -8.50
CA ARG A 124 4.12 8.10 -9.09
C ARG A 124 4.66 8.22 -10.51
#